data_AF-A0AAU6ZFZ5-F1
#
_entry.id   AF-A0AAU6ZFZ5-F1
#
_cell.length_a   1.000
_cell.length_b   1.000
_cell.length_c   1.000
_cell.angle_alpha   90.00
_cell.angle_beta   90.00
_cell.angle_gamma   90.00
#
_symmetry.space_group_name_H-M   'P 1'
#
loop_
_entity.id
_entity.type
_entity.pdbx_description
1 polymer ?
#
loop_
_entity_poly.entity_id
_entity_poly.type
_entity_poly.pdbx_seq_one_letter_code
_entity_poly.pdbx_strand_id
1 'polypeptide(L)'
;MHPFLLLSLLLVPLPSAYFAWSLLSTDRRTPRLVRELLSRGQIAIEVEQQSRSGALERLGYRLTPGSYVQKLDRLLSLAGRPASLPLGRVLAAKPALGLLGAIFGFFITTSSPSGLIKLVGIFVVLLGYFIPDLMLYSKGQERQKKIQLELANTMDQMLISVEAGLGFEGAMARAGENGKGPLAEEIVRTLQDMQVGRSRRESYLALAQRTNIPELRSFVQAVIQADTYGIAISRVLKVQAKVMRVKRRQRAEEKAMKLPVTILFPLLFFIFPVLFIAILGPAVINTITTLSGG
;
A
#
# COMPACT_ATOMS: atom_id res chain seq x y z
N MET A 1 17.66 -35.80 -9.01
CA MET A 1 16.48 -34.93 -9.26
C MET A 1 16.99 -33.53 -9.55
N HIS A 2 16.65 -32.98 -10.72
CA HIS A 2 17.31 -31.79 -11.27
C HIS A 2 17.07 -30.51 -10.44
N PRO A 3 18.09 -29.67 -10.20
CA PRO A 3 17.98 -28.41 -9.44
C PRO A 3 16.95 -27.43 -10.04
N PHE A 4 16.66 -27.55 -11.34
CA PHE A 4 15.63 -26.78 -12.04
C PHE A 4 14.20 -27.09 -11.56
N LEU A 5 13.91 -28.32 -11.08
CA LEU A 5 12.59 -28.66 -10.52
C LEU A 5 12.39 -28.08 -9.11
N LEU A 6 13.46 -27.93 -8.32
CA LEU A 6 13.40 -27.28 -7.02
C LEU A 6 13.20 -25.76 -7.16
N LEU A 7 13.81 -25.16 -8.18
CA LEU A 7 13.68 -23.73 -8.48
C LEU A 7 12.29 -23.39 -9.02
N SER A 8 11.68 -24.27 -9.84
CA SER A 8 10.30 -24.09 -10.28
C SER A 8 9.27 -24.30 -9.16
N LEU A 9 9.48 -25.25 -8.24
CA LEU A 9 8.59 -25.50 -7.10
C LEU A 9 8.58 -24.34 -6.08
N LEU A 10 9.68 -23.60 -5.96
CA LEU A 10 9.80 -22.40 -5.11
C LEU A 10 9.18 -21.14 -5.74
N LEU A 11 9.09 -21.07 -7.07
CA LEU A 11 8.60 -19.90 -7.80
C LEU A 11 7.08 -19.92 -8.06
N VAL A 12 6.44 -21.09 -8.01
CA VAL A 12 4.98 -21.29 -8.22
C VAL A 12 4.06 -20.83 -7.07
N PRO A 13 4.42 -20.90 -5.77
CA PRO A 13 3.50 -20.55 -4.69
C PRO A 13 3.24 -19.03 -4.57
N LEU A 14 4.19 -18.20 -4.99
CA LEU A 14 4.04 -16.73 -4.96
C LEU A 14 2.98 -16.25 -5.99
N PRO A 15 3.04 -16.67 -7.27
CA PRO A 15 1.99 -16.39 -8.26
C PRO A 15 0.67 -17.04 -7.93
N SER A 16 0.62 -18.27 -7.41
CA SER A 16 -0.66 -18.95 -7.13
C SER A 16 -1.39 -18.34 -5.94
N ALA A 17 -0.67 -17.94 -4.88
CA ALA A 17 -1.24 -17.18 -3.77
C ALA A 17 -1.65 -15.76 -4.20
N TYR A 18 -0.85 -15.10 -5.04
CA TYR A 18 -1.20 -13.80 -5.63
C TYR A 18 -2.43 -13.90 -6.55
N PHE A 19 -2.52 -14.96 -7.37
CA PHE A 19 -3.61 -15.18 -8.32
C PHE A 19 -4.89 -15.62 -7.62
N ALA A 20 -4.81 -16.47 -6.59
CA ALA A 20 -5.94 -16.80 -5.71
C ALA A 20 -6.45 -15.54 -4.98
N TRP A 21 -5.54 -14.74 -4.40
CA TRP A 21 -5.88 -13.45 -3.79
C TRP A 21 -6.45 -12.46 -4.80
N SER A 22 -5.90 -12.40 -6.01
CA SER A 22 -6.37 -11.53 -7.09
C SER A 22 -7.75 -11.96 -7.60
N LEU A 23 -8.01 -13.26 -7.73
CA LEU A 23 -9.33 -13.80 -8.09
C LEU A 23 -10.36 -13.54 -7.00
N LEU A 24 -9.99 -13.68 -5.72
CA LEU A 24 -10.86 -13.38 -4.57
C LEU A 24 -11.08 -11.87 -4.35
N SER A 25 -10.20 -11.00 -4.85
CA SER A 25 -10.28 -9.54 -4.65
C SER A 25 -10.72 -8.73 -5.87
N THR A 26 -10.80 -9.34 -7.06
CA THR A 26 -11.24 -8.67 -8.29
C THR A 26 -12.74 -8.85 -8.48
N ASP A 27 -13.54 -8.16 -7.68
CA ASP A 27 -14.96 -8.02 -8.00
C ASP A 27 -15.17 -6.77 -8.87
N ARG A 28 -15.46 -7.01 -10.15
CA ARG A 28 -15.77 -5.95 -11.15
C ARG A 28 -17.22 -5.46 -11.05
N ARG A 29 -18.03 -6.00 -10.14
CA ARG A 29 -19.49 -5.76 -10.08
C ARG A 29 -19.90 -4.61 -9.14
N THR A 30 -19.14 -4.35 -8.08
CA THR A 30 -19.46 -3.32 -7.06
C THR A 30 -19.64 -1.90 -7.60
N PRO A 31 -18.82 -1.37 -8.55
CA PRO A 31 -18.99 0.01 -9.00
C PRO A 31 -20.26 0.21 -9.85
N ARG A 32 -20.79 -0.85 -10.48
CA ARG A 32 -22.03 -0.78 -11.27
C ARG A 32 -23.25 -0.66 -10.35
N LEU A 33 -23.27 -1.44 -9.27
CA LEU A 33 -24.35 -1.43 -8.28
C LEU A 33 -24.39 -0.12 -7.47
N VAL A 34 -23.24 0.43 -7.09
CA VAL A 34 -23.18 1.72 -6.39
C VAL A 34 -23.73 2.86 -7.25
N ARG A 35 -23.46 2.86 -8.57
CA ARG A 35 -23.96 3.89 -9.50
C ARG A 35 -25.48 3.79 -9.72
N GLU A 36 -26.03 2.58 -9.65
CA GLU A 36 -27.46 2.29 -9.75
C GLU A 36 -28.21 2.54 -8.43
N LEU A 37 -27.52 2.50 -7.29
CA LEU A 37 -28.07 2.78 -5.95
C LEU A 37 -28.00 4.27 -5.58
N LEU A 38 -27.00 5.02 -6.08
CA LEU A 38 -26.91 6.47 -5.88
C LEU A 38 -28.01 7.25 -6.60
N SER A 39 -28.65 6.66 -7.63
CA SER A 39 -29.85 7.23 -8.27
C SER A 39 -31.16 6.93 -7.52
N ARG A 40 -31.15 5.99 -6.56
CA ARG A 40 -32.27 5.67 -5.66
C ARG A 40 -31.88 5.98 -4.22
N GLY A 41 -31.90 7.27 -3.89
CA GLY A 41 -31.35 7.88 -2.67
C GLY A 41 -31.94 7.49 -1.29
N GLN A 42 -32.38 6.24 -1.09
CA GLN A 42 -32.89 5.78 0.21
C GLN A 42 -32.30 4.44 0.71
N ILE A 43 -31.58 3.69 -0.14
CA ILE A 43 -31.11 2.33 0.22
C ILE A 43 -29.70 2.33 0.84
N ALA A 44 -28.96 3.44 0.83
CA ALA A 44 -27.59 3.49 1.35
C ALA A 44 -27.48 3.17 2.85
N ILE A 45 -28.52 3.47 3.64
CA ILE A 45 -28.59 3.11 5.07
C ILE A 45 -28.85 1.60 5.26
N GLU A 46 -29.53 0.94 4.31
CA GLU A 46 -29.79 -0.52 4.33
C GLU A 46 -28.56 -1.36 3.90
N VAL A 47 -27.71 -0.84 3.01
CA VAL A 47 -26.53 -1.59 2.49
C VAL A 47 -25.45 -1.81 3.56
N GLU A 48 -25.30 -0.90 4.53
CA GLU A 48 -24.34 -1.07 5.63
C GLU A 48 -24.78 -2.17 6.63
N GLN A 49 -26.08 -2.43 6.75
CA GLN A 49 -26.64 -3.48 7.61
C GLN A 49 -26.88 -4.81 6.88
N GLN A 50 -27.00 -4.81 5.55
CA GLN A 50 -27.33 -6.00 4.74
C GLN A 50 -26.13 -6.65 4.03
N SER A 51 -24.89 -6.21 4.28
CA SER A 51 -23.70 -7.05 4.08
C SER A 51 -23.64 -8.13 5.17
N ARG A 52 -24.65 -9.01 5.11
CA ARG A 52 -24.89 -10.13 6.01
C ARG A 52 -23.69 -11.06 5.97
N SER A 53 -22.87 -10.99 7.01
CA SER A 53 -22.41 -12.13 7.81
C SER A 53 -22.54 -13.48 7.12
N GLY A 54 -21.60 -13.81 6.24
CA GLY A 54 -21.38 -15.21 5.89
C GLY A 54 -20.92 -15.96 7.14
N ALA A 55 -21.29 -17.23 7.31
CA ALA A 55 -20.77 -18.08 8.39
C ALA A 55 -19.22 -18.04 8.50
N LEU A 56 -18.56 -17.79 7.36
CA LEU A 56 -17.13 -17.58 7.21
C LEU A 56 -16.58 -16.32 7.92
N GLU A 57 -17.32 -15.21 7.97
CA GLU A 57 -16.89 -14.02 8.72
C GLU A 57 -16.95 -14.27 10.23
N ARG A 58 -18.01 -14.92 10.70
CA ARG A 58 -18.18 -15.30 12.12
C ARG A 58 -17.09 -16.29 12.58
N LEU A 59 -16.69 -17.21 11.71
CA LEU A 59 -15.55 -18.11 11.95
C LEU A 59 -14.22 -17.36 11.98
N GLY A 60 -14.01 -16.41 11.06
CA GLY A 60 -12.81 -15.56 11.03
C GLY A 60 -12.59 -14.75 12.32
N TYR A 61 -13.66 -14.18 12.89
CA TYR A 61 -13.59 -13.44 14.16
C TYR A 61 -13.38 -14.34 15.39
N ARG A 62 -13.81 -15.61 15.36
CA ARG A 62 -13.56 -16.58 16.46
C ARG A 62 -12.15 -17.13 16.46
N LEU A 63 -11.54 -17.27 15.28
CA LEU A 63 -10.20 -17.87 15.12
C LEU A 63 -9.06 -16.83 15.22
N THR A 64 -9.36 -15.55 15.06
CA THR A 64 -8.34 -14.49 15.02
C THR A 64 -8.26 -13.74 16.35
N PRO A 65 -7.09 -13.65 17.01
CA PRO A 65 -6.91 -12.88 18.24
C PRO A 65 -7.28 -11.40 18.08
N GLY A 66 -7.90 -10.78 19.08
CA GLY A 66 -8.39 -9.39 19.02
C GLY A 66 -7.31 -8.35 18.68
N SER A 67 -6.07 -8.52 19.17
CA SER A 67 -4.93 -7.65 18.83
C SER A 67 -4.59 -7.67 17.33
N TYR A 68 -4.82 -8.80 16.67
CA TYR A 68 -4.56 -8.97 15.25
C TYR A 68 -5.64 -8.30 14.39
N VAL A 69 -6.89 -8.37 14.84
CA VAL A 69 -8.03 -7.66 14.22
C VAL A 69 -7.77 -6.14 14.23
N GLN A 70 -7.29 -5.59 15.34
CA GLN A 70 -6.93 -4.17 15.43
C GLN A 70 -5.80 -3.79 14.46
N LYS A 71 -4.78 -4.66 14.31
CA LYS A 71 -3.69 -4.44 13.34
C LYS A 71 -4.20 -4.44 11.90
N LEU A 72 -5.07 -5.39 11.56
CA LEU A 72 -5.68 -5.46 10.23
C LEU A 72 -6.61 -4.29 9.95
N ASP A 73 -7.45 -3.89 10.90
CA ASP A 73 -8.30 -2.69 10.76
C ASP A 73 -7.46 -1.42 10.58
N ARG A 74 -6.33 -1.31 11.30
CA ARG A 74 -5.37 -0.24 11.08
C ARG A 74 -4.75 -0.28 9.67
N LEU A 75 -4.37 -1.45 9.16
CA LEU A 75 -3.82 -1.56 7.81
C LEU A 75 -4.87 -1.25 6.73
N LEU A 76 -6.12 -1.67 6.95
CA LEU A 76 -7.26 -1.39 6.07
C LEU A 76 -7.65 0.09 6.08
N SER A 77 -7.61 0.75 7.24
CA SER A 77 -7.87 2.19 7.34
C SER A 77 -6.82 2.98 6.58
N LEU A 78 -5.54 2.61 6.69
CA LEU A 78 -4.45 3.19 5.90
C LEU A 78 -4.60 2.93 4.38
N ALA A 79 -5.15 1.78 4.00
CA ALA A 79 -5.50 1.46 2.61
C ALA A 79 -6.75 2.19 2.10
N GLY A 80 -7.43 2.99 2.94
CA GLY A 80 -8.61 3.76 2.56
C GLY A 80 -9.92 2.97 2.55
N ARG A 81 -9.95 1.79 3.18
CA ARG A 81 -11.11 0.87 3.19
C ARG A 81 -11.74 0.72 1.80
N PRO A 82 -10.99 0.19 0.81
CA PRO A 82 -11.51 0.06 -0.54
C PRO A 82 -12.78 -0.80 -0.52
N ALA A 83 -13.83 -0.36 -1.20
CA ALA A 83 -15.15 -1.03 -1.21
C ALA A 83 -15.09 -2.50 -1.69
N SER A 84 -14.02 -2.89 -2.38
CA SER A 84 -13.76 -4.27 -2.79
C SER A 84 -13.22 -5.17 -1.66
N LEU A 85 -12.77 -4.62 -0.53
CA LEU A 85 -12.14 -5.35 0.58
C LEU A 85 -12.72 -4.96 1.95
N PRO A 86 -13.98 -5.33 2.26
CA PRO A 86 -14.52 -5.17 3.61
C PRO A 86 -13.71 -6.01 4.61
N LEU A 87 -13.51 -5.47 5.82
CA LEU A 87 -12.69 -6.06 6.89
C LEU A 87 -13.05 -7.52 7.18
N GLY A 88 -14.34 -7.86 7.16
CA GLY A 88 -14.83 -9.23 7.36
C GLY A 88 -14.35 -10.22 6.29
N ARG A 89 -14.28 -9.79 5.02
CA ARG A 89 -13.80 -10.64 3.91
C ARG A 89 -12.29 -10.87 3.97
N VAL A 90 -11.51 -9.87 4.41
CA VAL A 90 -10.05 -10.02 4.62
C VAL A 90 -9.78 -10.98 5.79
N LEU A 91 -10.55 -10.88 6.87
CA LEU A 91 -10.47 -11.77 8.03
C LEU A 91 -10.89 -13.21 7.71
N ALA A 92 -11.87 -13.41 6.82
CA ALA A 92 -12.31 -14.74 6.40
C ALA A 92 -11.40 -15.38 5.33
N ALA A 93 -10.85 -14.58 4.41
CA ALA A 93 -9.98 -15.09 3.34
C ALA A 93 -8.62 -15.56 3.86
N LYS A 94 -8.12 -14.95 4.95
CA LYS A 94 -6.81 -15.28 5.51
C LYS A 94 -6.68 -16.70 6.09
N PRO A 95 -7.57 -17.21 6.95
CA PRO A 95 -7.52 -18.59 7.43
C PRO A 95 -7.79 -19.59 6.29
N ALA A 96 -8.63 -19.24 5.31
CA ALA A 96 -8.83 -20.09 4.13
C ALA A 96 -7.55 -20.22 3.28
N LEU A 97 -6.83 -19.12 3.07
CA LEU A 97 -5.54 -19.12 2.37
C LEU A 97 -4.42 -19.78 3.19
N GLY A 98 -4.42 -19.59 4.50
CA GLY A 98 -3.53 -20.30 5.42
C GLY A 98 -3.75 -21.81 5.39
N LEU A 99 -5.01 -22.26 5.37
CA LEU A 99 -5.37 -23.67 5.25
C LEU A 99 -4.99 -24.25 3.88
N LEU A 100 -5.25 -23.52 2.78
CA LEU A 100 -4.81 -23.92 1.45
C LEU A 100 -3.28 -24.01 1.37
N GLY A 101 -2.56 -23.04 1.96
CA GLY A 101 -1.11 -23.07 2.08
C GLY A 101 -0.60 -24.26 2.89
N ALA A 102 -1.28 -24.60 3.99
CA ALA A 102 -0.97 -25.76 4.83
C ALA A 102 -1.22 -27.09 4.10
N ILE A 103 -2.32 -27.23 3.37
CA ILE A 103 -2.63 -28.42 2.56
C ILE A 103 -1.58 -28.59 1.46
N PHE A 104 -1.23 -27.51 0.77
CA PHE A 104 -0.23 -27.54 -0.30
C PHE A 104 1.18 -27.82 0.23
N GLY A 105 1.56 -27.19 1.35
CA GLY A 105 2.83 -27.44 2.03
C GLY A 105 2.93 -28.89 2.54
N PHE A 106 1.85 -29.42 3.12
CA PHE A 106 1.78 -30.82 3.55
C PHE A 106 1.98 -31.76 2.35
N PHE A 107 1.23 -31.58 1.25
CA PHE A 107 1.37 -32.38 0.03
C PHE A 107 2.79 -32.37 -0.55
N ILE A 108 3.47 -31.23 -0.51
CA ILE A 108 4.89 -31.11 -0.92
C ILE A 108 5.80 -31.90 0.03
N THR A 109 5.57 -31.86 1.35
CA THR A 109 6.40 -32.59 2.31
C THR A 109 6.21 -34.11 2.29
N THR A 110 5.04 -34.61 1.90
CA THR A 110 4.75 -36.06 1.82
C THR A 110 5.19 -36.69 0.50
N SER A 111 5.36 -35.90 -0.56
CA SER A 111 5.72 -36.41 -1.90
C SER A 111 7.20 -36.72 -2.09
N SER A 112 8.09 -36.33 -1.16
CA SER A 112 9.52 -36.71 -1.21
C SER A 112 10.22 -36.66 0.16
N PRO A 113 11.09 -37.63 0.49
CA PRO A 113 11.76 -37.71 1.80
C PRO A 113 12.95 -36.73 1.98
N SER A 114 13.31 -35.95 0.95
CA SER A 114 14.40 -34.97 0.99
C SER A 114 14.16 -33.87 2.04
N GLY A 115 15.17 -33.60 2.87
CA GLY A 115 15.13 -32.54 3.89
C GLY A 115 14.94 -31.14 3.30
N LEU A 116 15.44 -30.89 2.08
CA LEU A 116 15.25 -29.62 1.38
C LEU A 116 13.79 -29.40 0.98
N ILE A 117 13.08 -30.45 0.55
CA ILE A 117 11.67 -30.34 0.16
C ILE A 117 10.78 -30.06 1.38
N LYS A 118 11.13 -30.60 2.55
CA LYS A 118 10.45 -30.28 3.82
C LYS A 118 10.63 -28.81 4.21
N LEU A 119 11.83 -28.25 4.05
CA LEU A 119 12.08 -26.82 4.25
C LEU A 119 11.26 -25.94 3.30
N VAL A 120 11.16 -26.33 2.01
CA VAL A 120 10.34 -25.63 1.02
C VAL A 120 8.85 -25.70 1.38
N GLY A 121 8.34 -26.85 1.83
CA GLY A 121 6.95 -27.00 2.28
C GLY A 121 6.61 -26.08 3.45
N ILE A 122 7.47 -26.02 4.47
CA ILE A 122 7.32 -25.09 5.62
C ILE A 122 7.32 -23.63 5.14
N PHE A 123 8.20 -23.29 4.20
CA PHE A 123 8.29 -21.94 3.65
C PHE A 123 7.02 -21.53 2.88
N VAL A 124 6.40 -22.47 2.14
CA VAL A 124 5.12 -22.25 1.43
C VAL A 124 3.97 -21.97 2.40
N VAL A 125 3.89 -22.71 3.51
CA VAL A 125 2.88 -22.46 4.56
C VAL A 125 3.07 -21.07 5.16
N LEU A 126 4.33 -20.71 5.45
CA LEU A 126 4.68 -19.40 6.00
C LEU A 126 4.29 -18.28 5.01
N LEU A 127 4.66 -18.41 3.74
CA LEU A 127 4.30 -17.44 2.71
C LEU A 127 2.78 -17.29 2.55
N GLY A 128 2.02 -18.38 2.50
CA GLY A 128 0.56 -18.34 2.35
C GLY A 128 -0.14 -17.54 3.46
N TYR A 129 0.42 -17.57 4.68
CA TYR A 129 -0.11 -16.80 5.81
C TYR A 129 0.30 -15.31 5.77
N PHE A 130 1.55 -15.01 5.38
CA PHE A 130 2.11 -13.65 5.46
C PHE A 130 1.86 -12.78 4.21
N ILE A 131 1.62 -13.39 3.03
CA ILE A 131 1.37 -12.66 1.77
C ILE A 131 0.20 -11.65 1.87
N PRO A 132 -0.98 -12.00 2.42
CA PRO A 132 -2.10 -11.07 2.50
C PRO A 132 -1.78 -9.79 3.29
N ASP A 133 -1.04 -9.92 4.39
CA ASP A 133 -0.65 -8.78 5.22
C ASP A 133 0.32 -7.86 4.46
N LEU A 134 1.28 -8.46 3.75
CA LEU A 134 2.25 -7.74 2.95
C LEU A 134 1.57 -6.96 1.82
N MET A 135 0.60 -7.58 1.14
CA MET A 135 -0.17 -6.93 0.08
C MET A 135 -1.01 -5.78 0.60
N LEU A 136 -1.68 -5.96 1.75
CA LEU A 136 -2.47 -4.90 2.36
C LEU A 136 -1.60 -3.72 2.80
N TYR A 137 -0.45 -4.03 3.42
CA TYR A 137 0.55 -3.04 3.79
C TYR A 137 1.09 -2.27 2.57
N SER A 138 1.43 -2.99 1.50
CA SER A 138 1.89 -2.39 0.24
C SER A 138 0.83 -1.47 -0.37
N LYS A 139 -0.44 -1.89 -0.42
CA LYS A 139 -1.54 -1.06 -0.91
C LYS A 139 -1.73 0.21 -0.06
N GLY A 140 -1.64 0.09 1.27
CA GLY A 140 -1.68 1.22 2.19
C GLY A 140 -0.55 2.22 1.94
N GLN A 141 0.68 1.73 1.79
CA GLN A 141 1.83 2.57 1.45
C GLN A 141 1.68 3.25 0.09
N GLU A 142 1.21 2.54 -0.92
CA GLU A 142 1.00 3.09 -2.26
C GLU A 142 -0.03 4.22 -2.24
N ARG A 143 -1.15 4.03 -1.52
CA ARG A 143 -2.17 5.06 -1.33
C ARG A 143 -1.61 6.29 -0.62
N GLN A 144 -0.91 6.12 0.49
CA GLN A 144 -0.28 7.23 1.21
C GLN A 144 0.72 7.99 0.34
N LYS A 145 1.52 7.27 -0.45
CA LYS A 145 2.46 7.86 -1.40
C LYS A 145 1.73 8.69 -2.47
N LYS A 146 0.61 8.20 -3.01
CA LYS A 146 -0.22 8.96 -3.96
C LYS A 146 -0.75 10.25 -3.33
N ILE A 147 -1.34 10.17 -2.13
CA ILE A 147 -1.81 11.35 -1.39
C ILE A 147 -0.66 12.34 -1.16
N GLN A 148 0.52 11.86 -0.77
CA GLN A 148 1.67 12.71 -0.49
C GLN A 148 2.22 13.42 -1.74
N LEU A 149 2.09 12.81 -2.92
CA LEU A 149 2.48 13.41 -4.20
C LEU A 149 1.46 14.44 -4.69
N GLU A 150 0.17 14.16 -4.48
CA GLU A 150 -0.93 15.04 -4.88
C GLU A 150 -1.03 16.30 -3.99
N LEU A 151 -0.63 16.19 -2.72
CA LEU A 151 -0.79 17.24 -1.70
C LEU A 151 -0.32 18.62 -2.16
N ALA A 152 0.90 18.74 -2.72
CA ALA A 152 1.43 20.02 -3.16
C ALA A 152 0.54 20.69 -4.22
N ASN A 153 0.09 19.91 -5.21
CA ASN A 153 -0.75 20.40 -6.29
C ASN A 153 -2.15 20.79 -5.80
N THR A 154 -2.74 19.98 -4.93
CA THR A 154 -4.04 20.28 -4.31
C THR A 154 -3.99 21.57 -3.48
N MET A 155 -2.92 21.78 -2.72
CA MET A 155 -2.75 23.03 -1.96
C MET A 155 -2.56 24.25 -2.85
N ASP A 156 -1.87 24.11 -3.99
CA ASP A 156 -1.75 25.17 -4.99
C ASP A 156 -3.12 25.53 -5.60
N GLN A 157 -3.95 24.54 -5.93
CA GLN A 157 -5.30 24.76 -6.42
C GLN A 157 -6.20 25.44 -5.37
N MET A 158 -6.08 25.03 -4.11
CA MET A 158 -6.80 25.67 -3.01
C MET A 158 -6.33 27.10 -2.78
N LEU A 159 -5.03 27.38 -2.87
CA LEU A 159 -4.48 28.73 -2.75
C LEU A 159 -5.06 29.66 -3.82
N ILE A 160 -5.03 29.25 -5.10
CA ILE A 160 -5.59 30.04 -6.20
C ILE A 160 -7.09 30.27 -5.99
N SER A 161 -7.81 29.25 -5.52
CA SER A 161 -9.24 29.37 -5.22
C SER A 161 -9.53 30.38 -4.10
N VAL A 162 -8.73 30.37 -3.03
CA VAL A 162 -8.88 31.33 -1.91
C VAL A 162 -8.45 32.75 -2.33
N GLU A 163 -7.37 32.89 -3.11
CA GLU A 163 -6.95 34.18 -3.66
C GLU A 163 -8.00 34.76 -4.63
N ALA A 164 -8.77 33.89 -5.30
CA ALA A 164 -9.93 34.28 -6.12
C ALA A 164 -11.20 34.58 -5.31
N GLY A 165 -11.12 34.58 -3.97
CA GLY A 165 -12.22 34.97 -3.08
C GLY A 165 -13.11 33.82 -2.59
N LEU A 166 -12.80 32.55 -2.91
CA LEU A 166 -13.51 31.44 -2.31
C LEU A 166 -13.14 31.29 -0.83
N GLY A 167 -14.14 30.99 0.01
CA GLY A 167 -13.89 30.52 1.36
C GLY A 167 -13.09 29.21 1.37
N PHE A 168 -12.42 28.89 2.48
CA PHE A 168 -11.54 27.71 2.56
C PHE A 168 -12.26 26.39 2.25
N GLU A 169 -13.48 26.20 2.76
CA GLU A 169 -14.29 25.02 2.44
C GLU A 169 -14.68 24.97 0.96
N GLY A 170 -15.00 26.11 0.34
CA GLY A 170 -15.25 26.19 -1.11
C GLY A 170 -14.01 25.86 -1.94
N ALA A 171 -12.84 26.29 -1.49
CA ALA A 171 -11.56 25.90 -2.09
C ALA A 171 -11.28 24.39 -1.94
N MET A 172 -11.59 23.80 -0.78
CA MET A 172 -11.53 22.34 -0.59
C MET A 172 -12.51 21.61 -1.51
N ALA A 173 -13.75 22.08 -1.63
CA ALA A 173 -14.75 21.46 -2.50
C ALA A 173 -14.27 21.43 -3.95
N ARG A 174 -13.80 22.58 -4.44
CA ARG A 174 -13.23 22.70 -5.79
C ARG A 174 -11.99 21.81 -6.00
N ALA A 175 -11.13 21.67 -4.99
CA ALA A 175 -9.97 20.80 -5.06
C ALA A 175 -10.36 19.30 -5.02
N GLY A 176 -11.42 18.95 -4.30
CA GLY A 176 -12.01 17.61 -4.26
C GLY A 176 -12.68 17.21 -5.57
N GLU A 177 -13.42 18.13 -6.21
CA GLU A 177 -14.10 17.89 -7.49
C GLU A 177 -13.13 17.75 -8.67
N ASN A 178 -12.06 18.56 -8.70
CA ASN A 178 -11.07 18.53 -9.77
C ASN A 178 -10.04 17.40 -9.61
N GLY A 179 -9.88 16.87 -8.39
CA GLY A 179 -8.94 15.79 -8.09
C GLY A 179 -9.54 14.41 -8.40
N LYS A 180 -8.71 13.50 -8.92
CA LYS A 180 -9.10 12.10 -9.24
C LYS A 180 -8.40 11.05 -8.37
N GLY A 181 -7.72 11.49 -7.32
CA GLY A 181 -6.87 10.66 -6.48
C GLY A 181 -7.39 10.45 -5.06
N PRO A 182 -6.70 9.61 -4.27
CA PRO A 182 -7.11 9.31 -2.90
C PRO A 182 -7.14 10.53 -1.98
N LEU A 183 -6.40 11.61 -2.28
CA LEU A 183 -6.49 12.85 -1.52
C LEU A 183 -7.82 13.57 -1.76
N ALA A 184 -8.29 13.58 -3.00
CA ALA A 184 -9.56 14.20 -3.37
C ALA A 184 -10.74 13.52 -2.69
N GLU A 185 -10.74 12.18 -2.67
CA GLU A 185 -11.72 11.36 -1.94
C GLU A 185 -11.75 11.72 -0.45
N GLU A 186 -10.59 11.87 0.19
CA GLU A 186 -10.51 12.24 1.60
C GLU A 186 -10.97 13.68 1.88
N ILE A 187 -10.73 14.62 0.96
CA ILE A 187 -11.22 16.00 1.06
C ILE A 187 -12.75 16.03 0.93
N VAL A 188 -13.31 15.34 -0.06
CA VAL A 188 -14.77 15.22 -0.25
C VAL A 188 -15.42 14.59 0.98
N ARG A 189 -14.84 13.50 1.49
CA ARG A 189 -15.30 12.87 2.74
C ARG A 189 -15.25 13.82 3.94
N THR A 190 -14.19 14.63 4.04
CA THR A 190 -14.05 15.61 5.12
C THR A 190 -15.10 16.71 5.05
N LEU A 191 -15.47 17.15 3.83
CA LEU A 191 -16.58 18.08 3.63
C LEU A 191 -17.93 17.43 3.98
N GLN A 192 -18.14 16.18 3.61
CA GLN A 192 -19.35 15.41 3.99
C GLN A 192 -19.46 15.26 5.50
N ASP A 193 -18.36 14.94 6.20
CA ASP A 193 -18.33 14.88 7.67
C ASP A 193 -18.84 16.20 8.28
N MET A 194 -18.46 17.36 7.72
CA MET A 194 -18.94 18.67 8.17
C MET A 194 -20.42 18.91 7.82
N GLN A 195 -20.87 18.50 6.63
CA GLN A 195 -22.27 18.65 6.20
C GLN A 195 -23.24 17.89 7.10
N VAL A 196 -22.82 16.76 7.67
CA VAL A 196 -23.62 15.97 8.63
C VAL A 196 -23.50 16.47 10.09
N GLY A 197 -22.90 17.65 10.31
CA GLY A 197 -22.88 18.33 11.60
C GLY A 197 -21.61 18.13 12.43
N ARG A 198 -20.57 17.46 11.91
CA ARG A 198 -19.28 17.35 12.61
C ARG A 198 -18.54 18.68 12.61
N SER A 199 -17.94 19.06 13.74
CA SER A 199 -17.22 20.33 13.84
C SER A 199 -16.02 20.38 12.88
N ARG A 200 -15.71 21.56 12.33
CA ARG A 200 -14.56 21.79 11.43
C ARG A 200 -13.26 21.22 11.98
N ARG A 201 -12.95 21.57 13.23
CA ARG A 201 -11.75 21.14 13.93
C ARG A 201 -11.65 19.61 13.97
N GLU A 202 -12.74 18.94 14.34
CA GLU A 202 -12.77 17.49 14.46
C GLU A 202 -12.65 16.81 13.09
N SER A 203 -13.33 17.32 12.07
CA SER A 203 -13.25 16.82 10.70
C SER A 203 -11.84 16.96 10.10
N TYR A 204 -11.16 18.09 10.35
CA TYR A 204 -9.77 18.27 9.93
C TYR A 204 -8.81 17.33 10.66
N LEU A 205 -8.97 17.14 11.98
CA LEU A 205 -8.16 16.18 12.73
C LEU A 205 -8.39 14.75 12.24
N ALA A 206 -9.64 14.39 11.95
CA ALA A 206 -9.98 13.08 11.37
C ALA A 206 -9.30 12.88 10.01
N LEU A 207 -9.29 13.88 9.12
CA LEU A 207 -8.55 13.84 7.86
C LEU A 207 -7.05 13.53 8.06
N ALA A 208 -6.40 14.22 9.00
CA ALA A 208 -4.99 14.01 9.31
C ALA A 208 -4.70 12.61 9.91
N GLN A 209 -5.64 12.08 10.71
CA GLN A 209 -5.53 10.74 11.30
C GLN A 209 -5.71 9.63 10.25
N ARG A 210 -6.70 9.76 9.34
CA ARG A 210 -7.00 8.76 8.30
C ARG A 210 -5.89 8.62 7.26
N THR A 211 -5.26 9.73 6.89
CA THR A 211 -4.22 9.74 5.83
C THR A 211 -2.83 9.40 6.36
N ASN A 212 -2.56 9.63 7.65
CA ASN A 212 -1.28 9.39 8.32
C ASN A 212 -0.05 10.00 7.63
N ILE A 213 -0.20 11.13 6.95
CA ILE A 213 0.89 11.84 6.27
C ILE A 213 1.38 13.00 7.13
N PRO A 214 2.68 13.05 7.50
CA PRO A 214 3.21 14.13 8.36
C PRO A 214 2.99 15.52 7.78
N GLU A 215 3.16 15.69 6.48
CA GLU A 215 2.94 16.96 5.79
C GLU A 215 1.50 17.45 5.88
N LEU A 216 0.53 16.56 5.62
CA LEU A 216 -0.89 16.89 5.68
C LEU A 216 -1.31 17.17 7.12
N ARG A 217 -0.76 16.44 8.10
CA ARG A 217 -0.99 16.72 9.52
C ARG A 217 -0.50 18.11 9.91
N SER A 218 0.70 18.50 9.49
CA SER A 218 1.24 19.85 9.75
C SER A 218 0.37 20.93 9.12
N PHE A 219 -0.07 20.73 7.88
CA PHE A 219 -0.99 21.64 7.20
C PHE A 219 -2.33 21.79 7.95
N VAL A 220 -2.97 20.67 8.31
CA VAL A 220 -4.22 20.66 9.09
C VAL A 220 -4.09 21.43 10.39
N GLN A 221 -2.99 21.21 11.13
CA GLN A 221 -2.75 21.92 12.38
C GLN A 221 -2.59 23.42 12.17
N ALA A 222 -1.89 23.84 11.12
CA ALA A 222 -1.74 25.25 10.77
C ALA A 222 -3.08 25.89 10.37
N VAL A 223 -3.95 25.17 9.67
CA VAL A 223 -5.31 25.62 9.33
C VAL A 223 -6.16 25.79 10.58
N ILE A 224 -6.17 24.81 11.49
CA ILE A 224 -6.91 24.89 12.77
C ILE A 224 -6.44 26.08 13.60
N GLN A 225 -5.13 26.32 13.66
CA GLN A 225 -4.56 27.46 14.37
C GLN A 225 -4.98 28.79 13.72
N ALA A 226 -4.94 28.87 12.39
CA ALA A 226 -5.36 30.08 11.69
C ALA A 226 -6.85 30.39 11.86
N ASP A 227 -7.71 29.37 11.86
CA ASP A 227 -9.13 29.50 12.17
C ASP A 227 -9.34 30.00 13.62
N THR A 228 -8.57 29.47 14.58
CA THR A 228 -8.68 29.84 16.00
C THR A 228 -8.20 31.28 16.27
N TYR A 229 -7.11 31.71 15.63
CA TYR A 229 -6.48 33.02 15.86
C TYR A 229 -6.86 34.09 14.82
N GLY A 230 -7.79 33.79 13.91
CA GLY A 230 -8.23 34.72 12.86
C GLY A 230 -7.15 35.08 11.84
N ILE A 231 -6.14 34.21 11.65
CA ILE A 231 -5.07 34.43 10.68
C ILE A 231 -5.62 34.14 9.27
N ALA A 232 -5.27 34.98 8.30
CA ALA A 232 -5.68 34.77 6.90
C ALA A 232 -5.23 33.40 6.37
N ILE A 233 -6.19 32.54 6.00
CA ILE A 233 -5.95 31.18 5.50
C ILE A 233 -5.11 31.17 4.22
N SER A 234 -5.25 32.20 3.36
CA SER A 234 -4.41 32.38 2.18
C SER A 234 -2.92 32.44 2.52
N ARG A 235 -2.54 33.10 3.63
CA ARG A 235 -1.15 33.15 4.10
C ARG A 235 -0.66 31.76 4.52
N VAL A 236 -1.48 30.98 5.23
CA VAL A 236 -1.13 29.60 5.63
C VAL A 236 -0.97 28.70 4.41
N LEU A 237 -1.94 28.72 3.48
CA LEU A 237 -1.87 27.97 2.23
C LEU A 237 -0.62 28.31 1.44
N LYS A 238 -0.29 29.60 1.29
CA LYS A 238 0.89 30.06 0.56
C LYS A 238 2.20 29.55 1.17
N VAL A 239 2.35 29.65 2.48
CA VAL A 239 3.54 29.16 3.19
C VAL A 239 3.64 27.64 3.05
N GLN A 240 2.56 26.91 3.31
CA GLN A 240 2.58 25.45 3.31
C GLN A 240 2.73 24.88 1.90
N ALA A 241 2.12 25.47 0.88
CA ALA A 241 2.31 25.10 -0.51
C ALA A 241 3.78 25.28 -0.93
N LYS A 242 4.44 26.38 -0.52
CA LYS A 242 5.88 26.58 -0.74
C LYS A 242 6.71 25.48 -0.07
N VAL A 243 6.43 25.14 1.19
CA VAL A 243 7.12 24.04 1.90
C VAL A 243 6.93 22.71 1.16
N MET A 244 5.72 22.43 0.67
CA MET A 244 5.44 21.20 -0.09
C MET A 244 6.20 21.14 -1.41
N ARG A 245 6.32 22.26 -2.14
CA ARG A 245 7.12 22.34 -3.37
C ARG A 245 8.60 22.07 -3.10
N VAL A 246 9.15 22.66 -2.03
CA VAL A 246 10.54 22.41 -1.59
C VAL A 246 10.74 20.94 -1.25
N LYS A 247 9.85 20.34 -0.43
CA LYS A 247 9.93 18.91 -0.11
C LYS A 247 9.83 18.01 -1.34
N ARG A 248 8.97 18.34 -2.30
CA ARG A 248 8.86 17.59 -3.57
C ARG A 248 10.18 17.61 -4.33
N ARG A 249 10.86 18.77 -4.37
CA ARG A 249 12.18 18.91 -4.98
C ARG A 249 13.25 18.11 -4.22
N GLN A 250 13.31 18.23 -2.90
CA GLN A 250 14.24 17.47 -2.06
C GLN A 250 14.09 15.96 -2.25
N ARG A 251 12.87 15.43 -2.31
CA ARG A 251 12.65 13.99 -2.59
C ARG A 251 13.12 13.57 -3.97
N ALA A 252 13.07 14.45 -4.97
CA ALA A 252 13.61 14.19 -6.29
C ALA A 252 15.15 14.18 -6.26
N GLU A 253 15.75 15.15 -5.56
CA GLU A 253 17.20 15.25 -5.35
C GLU A 253 17.75 14.05 -4.56
N GLU A 254 17.09 13.63 -3.48
CA GLU A 254 17.44 12.44 -2.70
C GLU A 254 17.43 11.16 -3.55
N LYS A 255 16.45 11.02 -4.47
CA LYS A 255 16.42 9.89 -5.39
C LYS A 255 17.58 9.96 -6.38
N ALA A 256 17.89 11.14 -6.90
CA ALA A 256 19.01 11.33 -7.81
C ALA A 256 20.36 11.00 -7.14
N MET A 257 20.55 11.42 -5.89
CA MET A 257 21.77 11.14 -5.12
C MET A 257 21.95 9.64 -4.79
N LYS A 258 20.87 8.85 -4.77
CA LYS A 258 20.94 7.39 -4.55
C LYS A 258 21.24 6.59 -5.83
N LEU A 259 21.14 7.20 -7.02
CA LEU A 259 21.39 6.52 -8.28
C LEU A 259 22.83 5.99 -8.41
N PRO A 260 23.90 6.76 -8.10
CA PRO A 260 25.27 6.29 -8.27
C PRO A 260 25.60 5.03 -7.45
N VAL A 261 25.14 4.98 -6.19
CA VAL A 261 25.34 3.81 -5.32
C VAL A 261 24.61 2.58 -5.85
N THR A 262 23.41 2.77 -6.40
CA THR A 262 22.62 1.68 -6.98
C THR A 262 23.28 1.09 -8.23
N ILE A 263 23.99 1.90 -9.01
CA ILE A 263 24.72 1.46 -10.22
C ILE A 263 26.02 0.72 -9.88
N LEU A 264 26.66 1.05 -8.75
CA LEU A 264 27.90 0.40 -8.32
C LEU A 264 27.72 -1.10 -8.03
N PHE A 265 26.56 -1.50 -7.50
CA PHE A 265 26.31 -2.89 -7.12
C PHE A 265 26.32 -3.86 -8.33
N PRO A 266 25.55 -3.64 -9.41
CA PRO A 266 25.67 -4.44 -10.63
C PRO A 266 27.08 -4.39 -11.22
N LEU A 267 27.71 -3.22 -11.22
CA LEU A 267 29.06 -3.06 -11.76
C LEU A 267 30.05 -3.99 -11.04
N LEU A 268 30.04 -4.02 -9.71
CA LEU A 268 30.87 -4.91 -8.92
C LEU A 268 30.51 -6.39 -9.19
N PHE A 269 29.23 -6.75 -9.16
CA PHE A 269 28.81 -8.15 -9.30
C PHE A 269 29.03 -8.74 -10.71
N PHE A 270 28.99 -7.92 -11.76
CA PHE A 270 29.17 -8.41 -13.14
C PHE A 270 30.59 -8.19 -13.67
N ILE A 271 31.22 -7.05 -13.39
CA ILE A 271 32.54 -6.73 -13.97
C ILE A 271 33.67 -7.39 -13.19
N PHE A 272 33.64 -7.41 -11.85
CA PHE A 272 34.76 -8.00 -11.08
C PHE A 272 34.96 -9.49 -11.36
N PRO A 273 33.92 -10.35 -11.35
CA PRO A 273 34.13 -11.77 -11.66
C PRO A 273 34.71 -11.99 -13.05
N VAL A 274 34.27 -11.21 -14.05
CA VAL A 274 34.80 -11.27 -15.41
C VAL A 274 36.27 -10.85 -15.45
N LEU A 275 36.64 -9.77 -14.76
CA LEU A 275 38.04 -9.32 -14.63
C LEU A 275 38.92 -10.38 -13.96
N PHE A 276 38.43 -11.02 -12.89
CA PHE A 276 39.15 -12.10 -12.21
C PHE A 276 39.40 -13.29 -13.15
N ILE A 277 38.39 -13.72 -13.90
CA ILE A 277 38.53 -14.82 -14.87
C ILE A 277 39.51 -14.44 -15.98
N ALA A 278 39.42 -13.22 -16.51
CA ALA A 278 40.28 -12.76 -17.60
C ALA A 278 41.75 -12.63 -17.19
N ILE A 279 42.03 -12.16 -15.96
CA ILE A 279 43.40 -11.94 -15.48
C ILE A 279 44.00 -13.21 -14.87
N LEU A 280 43.29 -13.87 -13.94
CA LEU A 280 43.80 -15.06 -13.25
C LEU A 280 43.68 -16.32 -14.10
N GLY A 281 42.72 -16.41 -15.03
CA GLY A 281 42.50 -17.59 -15.86
C GLY A 281 43.77 -18.06 -16.58
N PRO A 282 44.42 -17.20 -17.39
CA PRO A 282 45.68 -17.56 -18.05
C PRO A 282 46.82 -17.85 -17.07
N ALA A 283 46.93 -17.08 -15.98
CA ALA A 283 47.98 -17.27 -14.98
C ALA A 283 47.89 -18.64 -14.28
N VAL A 284 46.67 -19.07 -13.93
CA VAL A 284 46.42 -20.39 -13.34
C VAL A 284 46.69 -21.50 -14.37
N ILE A 285 46.26 -21.33 -15.61
CA ILE A 285 46.54 -22.32 -16.67
C ILE A 285 48.06 -22.47 -16.88
N ASN A 286 48.80 -21.37 -16.99
CA ASN A 286 50.24 -21.37 -17.22
C ASN A 286 51.04 -21.97 -16.04
N THR A 287 50.60 -21.73 -14.80
CA THR A 287 51.25 -22.32 -13.61
C THR A 287 51.01 -23.82 -13.55
N ILE A 288 49.79 -24.29 -13.84
CA ILE A 288 49.47 -25.72 -13.89
C ILE A 288 50.28 -26.42 -14.99
N THR A 289 50.35 -25.87 -16.21
CA THR A 289 51.10 -26.50 -17.31
C THR A 289 52.61 -26.57 -17.03
N THR A 290 53.16 -25.58 -16.35
CA THR A 290 54.58 -25.58 -15.94
C THR A 290 54.87 -26.59 -14.83
N LEU A 291 53.92 -26.78 -13.90
CA LEU A 291 54.04 -27.77 -12.82
C LEU A 291 53.76 -29.21 -13.26
N SER A 292 52.91 -29.43 -14.27
CA SER A 292 52.58 -30.77 -14.77
C SER A 292 53.45 -31.24 -15.94
N GLY A 293 54.21 -30.33 -16.56
CA GLY A 293 55.08 -30.58 -17.71
C GLY A 293 56.56 -30.79 -17.37
N GLY A 294 56.89 -30.95 -16.08
CA GLY A 294 58.21 -31.31 -15.57
C GLY A 294 58.23 -32.69 -14.92
#